data_AF-A0A1U9NBF2-F1
#
_entry.id   AF-A0A1U9NBF2-F1
#
_cell.length_a   1.000
_cell.length_b   1.000
_cell.length_c   1.000
_cell.angle_alpha   90.00
_cell.angle_beta   90.00
_cell.angle_gamma   90.00
#
_symmetry.space_group_name_H-M   'P 1'
#
loop_
_entity.id
_entity.type
_entity.pdbx_description
1 polymer ?
#
loop_
_entity_poly.entity_id
_entity_poly.type
_entity_poly.pdbx_seq_one_letter_code
_entity_poly.pdbx_strand_id
1 'polypeptide(L)'
;MPDSSGHPAQHQPKLLPVVRRVIQQLDALFIDCAGTSEAPWLADTYRYWLAGGRTGPSGLRHYVQALGAQLSTPEPRATFMQQAERVLIHLQSGYAN
;
A
#
# COMPACT_ATOMS: atom_id res chain seq x y z
N MET A 1 -15.29 -17.62 36.14
CA MET A 1 -14.20 -17.13 35.28
C MET A 1 -13.60 -18.31 34.54
N PRO A 2 -13.64 -18.28 33.20
CA PRO A 2 -12.41 -18.48 32.45
C PRO A 2 -12.23 -17.42 31.35
N ASP A 3 -10.97 -17.03 31.16
CA ASP A 3 -10.47 -16.07 30.18
C ASP A 3 -10.45 -16.71 28.79
N SER A 4 -11.39 -16.33 27.93
CA SER A 4 -11.41 -16.72 26.51
C SER A 4 -10.69 -15.67 25.68
N SER A 5 -9.42 -15.39 25.98
CA SER A 5 -8.54 -14.62 25.09
C SER A 5 -8.07 -15.51 23.93
N GLY A 6 -9.02 -15.93 23.09
CA GLY A 6 -8.71 -16.48 21.78
C GLY A 6 -8.16 -15.36 20.90
N HIS A 7 -6.86 -15.08 21.01
CA HIS A 7 -6.15 -14.31 20.00
C HIS A 7 -6.29 -15.08 18.68
N PRO A 8 -7.02 -14.57 17.66
CA PRO A 8 -6.90 -15.16 16.35
C PRO A 8 -5.44 -14.93 15.93
N ALA A 9 -4.69 -16.02 15.80
CA ALA A 9 -3.39 -16.01 15.16
C ALA A 9 -3.55 -15.19 13.87
N GLN A 10 -2.94 -14.00 13.86
CA GLN A 10 -2.96 -13.13 12.70
C GLN A 10 -2.31 -13.92 11.57
N HIS A 11 -3.13 -14.53 10.72
CA HIS A 11 -2.72 -15.07 9.44
C HIS A 11 -2.22 -13.86 8.65
N GLN A 12 -0.94 -13.53 8.82
CA GLN A 12 -0.31 -12.47 8.07
C GLN A 12 -0.43 -12.90 6.62
N PRO A 13 -1.20 -12.16 5.78
CA PRO A 13 -1.45 -12.59 4.42
C PRO A 13 -0.10 -12.79 3.75
N LYS A 14 0.14 -13.99 3.21
CA LYS A 14 1.42 -14.30 2.57
C LYS A 14 1.48 -13.52 1.25
N LEU A 15 1.98 -12.29 1.32
CA LEU A 15 2.11 -11.41 0.18
C LEU A 15 3.03 -12.05 -0.86
N LEU A 16 2.58 -12.04 -2.11
CA LEU A 16 3.43 -12.46 -3.22
C LEU A 16 4.65 -11.53 -3.31
N PRO A 17 5.84 -12.04 -3.67
CA PRO A 17 7.05 -11.23 -3.79
C PRO A 17 6.89 -10.01 -4.70
N VAL A 18 6.11 -10.17 -5.77
CA VAL A 18 5.82 -9.08 -6.71
C VAL A 18 4.97 -7.96 -6.07
N VAL A 19 3.99 -8.32 -5.25
CA VAL A 19 3.15 -7.36 -4.52
C VAL A 19 4.00 -6.58 -3.51
N ARG A 20 4.92 -7.26 -2.81
CA ARG A 20 5.87 -6.60 -1.90
C ARG A 20 6.74 -5.58 -2.62
N ARG A 21 7.26 -5.91 -3.81
CA ARG A 21 8.06 -4.98 -4.63
C ARG A 21 7.25 -3.77 -5.07
N VAL A 22 5.99 -3.98 -5.49
CA VAL A 22 5.11 -2.87 -5.88
C VAL A 22 4.86 -1.94 -4.70
N ILE A 23 4.60 -2.47 -3.50
CA ILE A 23 4.43 -1.64 -2.31
C ILE A 23 5.68 -0.81 -2.02
N GLN A 24 6.87 -1.43 -2.07
CA GLN A 24 8.13 -0.71 -1.87
C GLN A 24 8.32 0.41 -2.91
N GLN A 25 7.93 0.18 -4.16
CA GLN A 25 7.96 1.22 -5.21
C GLN A 25 6.96 2.34 -4.91
N LEU A 26 5.73 2.01 -4.51
CA LEU A 26 4.71 3.00 -4.16
C LEU A 26 5.12 3.83 -2.94
N ASP A 27 5.70 3.22 -1.93
CA ASP A 27 6.21 3.89 -0.73
C ASP A 27 7.34 4.85 -1.10
N ALA A 28 8.27 4.43 -1.95
CA ALA A 28 9.35 5.29 -2.44
C ALA A 28 8.82 6.48 -3.25
N LEU A 29 7.85 6.25 -4.14
CA LEU A 29 7.19 7.32 -4.91
C LEU A 29 6.46 8.31 -4.00
N PHE A 30 5.79 7.80 -2.96
CA PHE A 30 5.11 8.64 -1.99
C PHE A 30 6.10 9.50 -1.22
N ILE A 31 7.22 8.94 -0.75
CA ILE A 31 8.28 9.68 -0.03
C ILE A 31 8.87 10.79 -0.92
N ASP A 32 9.14 10.48 -2.19
CA ASP A 32 9.64 11.44 -3.17
C ASP A 32 8.66 12.61 -3.38
N CYS A 33 7.36 12.30 -3.50
CA CYS A 33 6.31 13.31 -3.65
C CYS A 33 6.00 14.09 -2.37
N ALA A 34 6.10 13.44 -1.20
CA ALA A 34 5.86 14.06 0.11
C ALA A 34 7.03 14.97 0.53
N GLY A 35 8.23 14.76 -0.02
CA GLY A 35 9.44 15.50 0.34
C GLY A 35 9.91 15.27 1.78
N THR A 36 9.29 14.33 2.51
CA THR A 36 9.66 13.96 3.87
C THR A 36 9.87 12.46 4.00
N SER A 37 10.91 12.07 4.73
CA SER A 37 11.28 10.67 4.98
C SER A 37 10.54 10.08 6.18
N GLU A 38 9.80 10.90 6.93
CA GLU A 38 9.13 10.44 8.15
C GLU A 38 7.91 9.60 7.79
N ALA A 39 8.01 8.30 8.10
CA ALA A 39 7.15 7.22 7.62
C ALA A 39 6.21 6.57 8.65
N PRO A 40 5.84 7.17 9.81
CA PRO A 40 4.95 6.48 10.74
C PRO A 40 3.59 6.20 10.11
N TRP A 41 3.06 7.16 9.35
CA TRP A 41 1.79 7.03 8.62
C TRP A 41 1.85 6.04 7.44
N LEU A 42 3.02 5.85 6.81
CA LEU A 42 3.22 4.81 5.80
C LEU A 42 3.08 3.43 6.43
N ALA A 43 3.74 3.21 7.57
CA ALA A 43 3.67 1.95 8.30
C ALA A 43 2.24 1.66 8.77
N ASP A 44 1.52 2.65 9.28
CA ASP A 44 0.12 2.49 9.70
C ASP A 44 -0.81 2.19 8.51
N THR A 45 -0.65 2.90 7.39
CA THR A 45 -1.41 2.66 6.17
C THR A 45 -1.17 1.26 5.63
N TYR A 46 0.08 0.81 5.60
CA TYR A 46 0.45 -0.55 5.20
C TYR A 46 -0.15 -1.60 6.13
N ARG A 47 -0.08 -1.41 7.46
CA ARG A 47 -0.67 -2.34 8.43
C ARG A 47 -2.19 -2.43 8.29
N TYR A 48 -2.87 -1.29 8.13
CA TYR A 48 -4.31 -1.24 7.93
C TYR A 48 -4.73 -1.94 6.63
N TRP A 49 -4.00 -1.65 5.55
CA TRP A 49 -4.20 -2.31 4.26
C TRP A 49 -3.99 -3.82 4.34
N LEU A 50 -2.91 -4.26 4.98
CA LEU A 50 -2.56 -5.67 5.13
C LEU A 50 -3.59 -6.41 5.99
N ALA A 51 -4.04 -5.80 7.09
CA ALA A 51 -5.10 -6.34 7.94
C ALA A 51 -6.43 -6.47 7.19
N GLY A 52 -6.67 -5.62 6.18
CA GLY A 52 -7.84 -5.71 5.31
C GLY A 52 -7.82 -6.92 4.36
N GLY A 53 -6.73 -7.67 4.26
CA GLY A 53 -6.61 -8.90 3.46
C GLY A 53 -6.75 -8.72 1.95
N ARG A 54 -6.95 -7.48 1.47
CA ARG A 54 -7.15 -7.12 0.07
C ARG A 54 -5.79 -6.85 -0.56
N THR A 55 -5.06 -7.90 -0.90
CA THR A 55 -3.71 -7.79 -1.48
C THR A 55 -3.67 -7.93 -3.01
N GLY A 56 -4.85 -7.97 -3.65
CA GLY A 56 -5.00 -8.00 -5.10
C GLY A 56 -4.97 -6.60 -5.75
N PRO A 57 -5.20 -6.49 -7.07
CA PRO A 57 -5.10 -5.23 -7.82
C PRO A 57 -6.00 -4.13 -7.28
N SER A 58 -7.25 -4.46 -6.93
CA SER A 58 -8.18 -3.50 -6.32
C SER A 58 -7.70 -3.03 -4.95
N GLY A 59 -7.10 -3.94 -4.18
CA GLY A 59 -6.50 -3.63 -2.89
C GLY A 59 -5.31 -2.68 -2.99
N LEU A 60 -4.43 -2.90 -3.96
CA LEU A 60 -3.32 -1.99 -4.24
C LEU A 60 -3.80 -0.61 -4.68
N ARG A 61 -4.90 -0.52 -5.45
CA ARG A 61 -5.52 0.78 -5.75
C ARG A 61 -6.01 1.49 -4.49
N HIS A 62 -6.63 0.77 -3.55
CA HIS A 62 -7.03 1.36 -2.27
C HIS A 62 -5.83 1.84 -1.45
N TYR A 63 -4.70 1.10 -1.49
CA TYR A 63 -3.46 1.54 -0.86
C TYR A 63 -2.96 2.86 -1.44
N VAL A 64 -2.88 2.97 -2.77
CA VAL A 64 -2.52 4.21 -3.47
C VAL A 64 -3.45 5.36 -3.10
N GLN A 65 -4.76 5.14 -3.07
CA GLN A 65 -5.72 6.19 -2.67
C GLN A 65 -5.50 6.64 -1.22
N ALA A 66 -5.21 5.71 -0.30
CA ALA A 66 -4.96 6.03 1.10
C ALA A 66 -3.65 6.81 1.29
N LEU A 67 -2.60 6.51 0.52
CA LEU A 67 -1.37 7.28 0.49
C LEU A 67 -1.61 8.67 -0.12
N GLY A 68 -2.26 8.75 -1.29
CA GLY A 68 -2.54 10.00 -1.97
C GLY A 68 -3.41 10.95 -1.14
N ALA A 69 -4.30 10.43 -0.29
CA ALA A 69 -5.10 11.24 0.63
C ALA A 69 -4.29 11.92 1.73
N GLN A 70 -3.08 11.44 2.05
CA GLN A 70 -2.18 12.04 3.02
C GLN A 70 -1.41 13.24 2.44
N LEU A 71 -1.27 13.29 1.11
CA LEU A 71 -0.68 14.42 0.42
C LEU A 71 -1.67 15.59 0.42
N SER A 72 -1.39 16.57 1.28
CA SER A 72 -2.26 17.76 1.43
C SER A 72 -2.20 18.69 0.22
N THR A 73 -1.07 18.70 -0.49
CA THR A 73 -0.87 19.55 -1.67
C THR A 73 -1.40 18.84 -2.92
N PRO A 74 -2.23 19.49 -3.75
CA PRO A 74 -2.87 18.85 -4.91
C PRO A 74 -1.87 18.44 -6.01
N GLU A 75 -0.77 19.17 -6.18
CA GLU A 75 0.24 18.88 -7.20
C GLU A 75 1.01 17.57 -6.94
N PRO A 76 1.70 17.37 -5.79
CA PRO A 76 2.39 16.11 -5.50
C PRO A 76 1.39 14.94 -5.40
N ARG A 77 0.16 15.20 -4.96
CA ARG A 77 -0.91 14.19 -4.99
C ARG A 77 -1.21 13.73 -6.42
N ALA A 78 -1.40 14.65 -7.36
CA ALA A 78 -1.67 14.29 -8.74
C ALA A 78 -0.48 13.52 -9.37
N THR A 79 0.74 13.99 -9.14
CA THR A 79 1.97 13.35 -9.62
C THR A 79 2.11 11.94 -9.07
N PHE A 80 1.97 11.77 -7.75
CA PHE A 80 1.99 10.46 -7.11
C PHE A 80 0.94 9.51 -7.69
N MET A 81 -0.30 9.97 -7.83
CA MET A 81 -1.41 9.15 -8.31
C MET A 81 -1.19 8.68 -9.76
N GLN A 82 -0.69 9.56 -10.62
CA GLN A 82 -0.33 9.24 -12.01
C GLN A 82 0.81 8.22 -12.08
N GLN A 83 1.87 8.40 -11.27
CA GLN A 83 3.00 7.48 -11.27
C GLN A 83 2.62 6.12 -10.66
N ALA A 84 1.85 6.11 -9.57
CA ALA A 84 1.34 4.91 -8.95
C ALA A 84 0.43 4.10 -9.88
N GLU A 85 -0.43 4.76 -10.65
CA GLU A 85 -1.26 4.08 -11.66
C GLU A 85 -0.40 3.35 -12.71
N ARG A 86 0.69 3.95 -13.17
CA ARG A 86 1.63 3.30 -14.12
C ARG A 86 2.28 2.07 -13.52
N VAL A 87 2.66 2.11 -12.24
CA VAL A 87 3.20 0.94 -11.52
C VAL A 87 2.16 -0.18 -11.45
N LEU A 88 0.90 0.15 -11.15
CA LEU A 88 -0.18 -0.85 -11.07
C LEU A 88 -0.53 -1.45 -12.43
N ILE A 89 -0.55 -0.65 -13.50
CA ILE A 89 -0.76 -1.16 -14.87
C ILE A 89 0.38 -2.09 -15.26
N HIS A 90 1.63 -1.71 -14.99
CA HIS A 90 2.80 -2.54 -15.29
C HIS A 90 2.76 -3.89 -14.55
N LEU A 91 2.30 -3.90 -13.29
CA LEU A 91 2.05 -5.14 -12.56
C LEU A 91 1.05 -6.04 -13.32
N GLN A 92 -0.07 -5.47 -13.78
CA GLN A 92 -1.10 -6.23 -14.51
C GLN A 92 -0.59 -6.78 -15.84
N SER A 93 0.26 -6.02 -16.55
CA SER A 93 0.89 -6.47 -17.80
C SER A 93 1.97 -7.55 -17.58
N GLY A 94 2.71 -7.49 -16.46
CA GLY A 94 3.72 -8.49 -16.12
C GLY A 94 3.15 -9.85 -15.66
N TYR A 95 1.86 -9.92 -15.33
CA TYR A 95 1.15 -11.17 -15.07
C TYR A 95 0.64 -11.87 -16.34
N ALA A 96 0.72 -11.23 -17.51
CA ALA A 96 0.19 -11.74 -18.77
C ALA A 96 1.20 -12.53 -19.62
N ASN A 97 2.33 -12.96 -19.05
CA ASN A 97 3.36 -13.73 -19.76
C ASN A 97 3.87 -14.94 -18.97
#